data_AF-A0A8H3DWP1-F1
#
_entry.id   AF-A0A8H3DWP1-F1
#
_cell.length_a   1.000
_cell.length_b   1.000
_cell.length_c   1.000
_cell.angle_alpha   90.00
_cell.angle_beta   90.00
_cell.angle_gamma   90.00
#
_symmetry.space_group_name_H-M   'P 1'
#
loop_
_entity.id
_entity.type
_entity.pdbx_description
1 polymer ?
#
loop_
_entity_poly.entity_id
_entity_poly.type
_entity_poly.pdbx_seq_one_letter_code
_entity_poly.pdbx_strand_id
1 'polypeptide(L)'
;MQRELDKLDGEIQAIAQVFTRTTDDDPNMRLLLSRLADAHGRRFELQHETDDLHKEIENRSVVLTLTPDDEPGLPYLLSALGNAHAERFWCLGDKDDIEKAIEYKSIALERMPENNRDLARQLVNLATSHRDRFERLGELKDIGKAIEYNSRAVAITAEGDPNFPDWLAELGTSHRSRFESLGELEDLKQAVENQSRALALTPDGHPHLPSRLANLALSYKERFGRLGYSVVRIPWAGDAPAATSNSAGGYERIIYAPDLSKCPSQCIRPVGLAFGKKGQLYVTSDETGEVFVVENKKA
;
A
#
# COMPACT_ATOMS: atom_id res chain seq x y z
N MET A 1 2.07 20.93 -10.98
CA MET A 1 3.26 20.29 -11.54
C MET A 1 4.31 21.32 -11.97
N GLN A 2 4.28 21.93 -13.17
CA GLN A 2 5.38 22.82 -13.61
C GLN A 2 5.70 23.97 -12.64
N ARG A 3 4.67 24.69 -12.15
CA ARG A 3 4.85 25.75 -11.16
C ARG A 3 5.51 25.28 -9.85
N GLU A 4 5.33 24.01 -9.49
CA GLU A 4 5.93 23.44 -8.29
C GLU A 4 7.38 23.04 -8.53
N LEU A 5 7.68 22.48 -9.70
CA LEU A 5 9.06 22.23 -10.14
C LEU A 5 9.87 23.52 -10.18
N ASP A 6 9.34 24.58 -10.80
CA ASP A 6 10.04 25.87 -10.86
C ASP A 6 10.35 26.44 -9.46
N LYS A 7 9.49 26.17 -8.47
CA LYS A 7 9.73 26.57 -7.08
C LYS A 7 10.82 25.73 -6.41
N LEU A 8 10.80 24.41 -6.63
CA LEU A 8 11.80 23.49 -6.09
C LEU A 8 13.17 23.78 -6.68
N ASP A 9 13.26 23.99 -7.99
CA ASP A 9 14.51 24.36 -8.67
C ASP A 9 15.04 25.71 -8.15
N GLY A 10 14.16 26.70 -7.96
CA GLY A 10 14.51 27.97 -7.35
C GLY A 10 15.00 27.84 -5.91
N GLU A 11 14.39 26.97 -5.10
CA GLU A 11 14.81 26.67 -3.72
C GLU A 11 16.18 25.99 -3.68
N ILE A 12 16.37 24.94 -4.47
CA ILE A 12 17.64 24.21 -4.58
C ILE A 12 18.75 25.17 -5.02
N GLN A 13 18.50 26.00 -6.03
CA GLN A 13 19.48 26.97 -6.51
C GLN A 13 19.80 28.04 -5.46
N ALA A 14 18.80 28.57 -4.75
CA ALA A 14 19.01 29.57 -3.71
C ALA A 14 19.85 29.00 -2.56
N ILE A 15 19.53 27.79 -2.10
CA ILE A 15 20.29 27.11 -1.04
C ILE A 15 21.72 26.80 -1.50
N ALA A 16 21.90 26.29 -2.72
CA ALA A 16 23.24 26.04 -3.29
C ALA A 16 24.10 27.31 -3.36
N GLN A 17 23.51 28.46 -3.67
CA GLN A 17 24.23 29.74 -3.64
C GLN A 17 24.66 30.13 -2.22
N VAL A 18 23.84 29.87 -1.20
CA VAL A 18 24.22 30.10 0.20
C VAL A 18 25.42 29.22 0.55
N PHE A 19 25.40 27.93 0.19
CA PHE A 19 26.51 27.01 0.44
C PHE A 19 27.86 27.49 -0.09
N THR A 20 27.92 28.16 -1.24
CA THR A 20 29.19 28.69 -1.78
C THR A 20 29.87 29.74 -0.88
N ARG A 21 29.16 30.27 0.11
CA ARG A 21 29.62 31.33 1.03
C ARG A 21 29.61 30.87 2.49
N THR A 22 29.18 29.64 2.73
CA THR A 22 29.02 29.05 4.06
C THR A 22 30.23 28.18 4.39
N THR A 23 30.76 28.28 5.61
CA THR A 23 31.80 27.39 6.11
C THR A 23 31.20 26.15 6.73
N ASP A 24 31.96 25.04 6.80
CA ASP A 24 31.48 23.76 7.36
C ASP A 24 30.94 23.89 8.80
N ASP A 25 31.45 24.86 9.58
CA ASP A 25 31.06 25.14 10.96
C ASP A 25 29.83 26.06 11.10
N ASP A 26 29.10 26.37 10.02
CA ASP A 26 27.93 27.26 10.11
C ASP A 26 26.82 26.64 10.96
N PRO A 27 26.30 27.36 11.98
CA PRO A 27 25.25 26.84 12.86
C PRO A 27 23.95 26.47 12.12
N ASN A 28 23.73 26.98 10.91
CA ASN A 28 22.57 26.67 10.07
C ASN A 28 22.82 25.53 9.07
N MET A 29 24.03 24.96 9.02
CA MET A 29 24.41 23.88 8.11
C MET A 29 23.38 22.76 8.10
N ARG A 30 23.01 22.28 9.30
CA ARG A 30 22.02 21.22 9.49
C ARG A 30 20.65 21.56 8.88
N LEU A 31 20.20 22.80 9.06
CA LEU A 31 18.91 23.27 8.53
C LEU A 31 18.94 23.38 7.00
N LEU A 32 20.02 23.94 6.44
CA LEU A 32 20.18 24.10 4.99
C LEU A 32 20.21 22.75 4.28
N LEU A 33 20.98 21.79 4.80
CA LEU A 33 21.04 20.42 4.28
C LEU A 33 19.70 19.71 4.40
N SER A 34 18.97 19.87 5.52
CA SER A 34 17.64 19.28 5.68
C SER A 34 16.65 19.79 4.62
N ARG A 35 16.67 21.10 4.35
CA ARG A 35 15.82 21.70 3.31
C ARG A 35 16.22 21.25 1.91
N LEU A 36 17.52 21.13 1.63
CA LEU A 36 18.01 20.66 0.35
C LEU A 36 17.58 19.20 0.11
N ALA A 37 17.67 18.35 1.14
CA ALA A 37 17.17 16.98 1.10
C ALA A 37 15.67 16.91 0.79
N ASP A 38 14.84 17.66 1.54
CA ASP A 38 13.39 17.67 1.34
C ASP A 38 13.01 18.20 -0.06
N ALA A 39 13.75 19.18 -0.58
CA ALA A 39 13.53 19.71 -1.92
C ALA A 39 13.88 18.69 -3.01
N HIS A 40 14.99 17.97 -2.87
CA HIS A 40 15.36 16.89 -3.78
C HIS A 40 14.35 15.74 -3.76
N GLY A 41 13.92 15.27 -2.59
CA GLY A 41 12.90 14.22 -2.49
C GLY A 41 11.59 14.61 -3.18
N ARG A 42 11.09 15.83 -2.94
CA ARG A 42 9.89 16.35 -3.62
C ARG A 42 10.08 16.51 -5.13
N ARG A 43 11.28 16.86 -5.59
CA ARG A 43 11.56 16.97 -7.02
C ARG A 43 11.61 15.58 -7.68
N PHE A 44 12.18 14.59 -6.98
CA PHE A 44 12.13 13.19 -7.38
C PHE A 44 10.68 12.69 -7.52
N GLU A 45 9.79 13.00 -6.57
CA GLU A 45 8.37 12.61 -6.66
C GLU A 45 7.68 13.14 -7.94
N LEU A 46 8.15 14.26 -8.49
CA LEU A 46 7.57 14.90 -9.67
C LEU A 46 8.24 14.52 -11.00
N GLN A 47 9.55 14.25 -10.98
CA GLN A 47 10.35 13.99 -12.20
C GLN A 47 10.85 12.54 -12.31
N HIS A 48 10.91 11.81 -11.20
CA HIS A 48 11.49 10.48 -11.06
C HIS A 48 12.96 10.38 -11.49
N GLU A 49 13.71 11.49 -11.36
CA GLU A 49 15.15 11.53 -11.63
C GLU A 49 15.94 11.00 -10.44
N THR A 50 16.62 9.87 -10.60
CA THR A 50 17.31 9.19 -9.49
C THR A 50 18.47 10.00 -8.88
N ASP A 51 19.01 10.99 -9.58
CA ASP A 51 20.04 11.90 -9.04
C ASP A 51 19.51 12.68 -7.82
N ASP A 52 18.22 13.02 -7.81
CA ASP A 52 17.58 13.67 -6.67
C ASP A 52 17.55 12.76 -5.44
N LEU A 53 17.25 11.46 -5.60
CA LEU A 53 17.32 10.52 -4.47
C LEU A 53 18.75 10.39 -3.93
N HIS A 54 19.78 10.41 -4.79
CA HIS A 54 21.16 10.39 -4.33
C HIS A 54 21.49 11.61 -3.47
N LYS A 55 21.10 12.80 -3.94
CA LYS A 55 21.31 14.06 -3.21
C LYS A 55 20.48 14.13 -1.93
N GLU A 56 19.26 13.62 -1.92
CA GLU A 56 18.47 13.53 -0.70
C GLU A 56 19.17 12.67 0.35
N ILE A 57 19.59 11.45 -0.02
CA ILE A 57 20.27 10.52 0.88
C ILE A 57 21.59 11.10 1.39
N GLU A 58 22.38 11.71 0.51
CA GLU A 58 23.65 12.37 0.87
C GLU A 58 23.41 13.47 1.90
N ASN A 59 22.51 14.41 1.61
CA ASN A 59 22.22 15.53 2.51
C ASN A 59 21.64 15.06 3.85
N ARG A 60 20.67 14.12 3.86
CA ARG A 60 20.11 13.57 5.10
C ARG A 60 21.15 12.81 5.91
N SER A 61 22.08 12.11 5.26
CA SER A 61 23.18 11.41 5.94
C SER A 61 24.10 12.39 6.66
N VAL A 62 24.44 13.51 6.02
CA VAL A 62 25.23 14.57 6.69
C VAL A 62 24.44 15.16 7.84
N VAL A 63 23.15 15.47 7.66
CA VAL A 63 22.28 15.96 8.76
C VAL A 63 22.28 14.99 9.94
N LEU A 64 22.22 13.68 9.69
CA LEU A 64 22.26 12.65 10.73
C LEU A 64 23.58 12.71 11.51
N THR A 65 24.73 12.88 10.85
CA THR A 65 26.03 13.02 11.54
C THR A 65 26.14 14.28 12.41
N LEU A 66 25.39 15.33 12.07
CA LEU A 66 25.36 16.60 12.80
C LEU A 66 24.27 16.65 13.88
N THR A 67 23.44 15.60 14.00
CA THR A 67 22.30 15.56 14.92
C THR A 67 22.69 14.79 16.19
N PRO A 68 22.62 15.39 17.38
CA PRO A 68 22.81 14.67 18.64
C PRO A 68 21.79 13.54 18.85
N ASP A 69 22.23 12.46 19.52
CA ASP A 69 21.41 11.26 19.76
C ASP A 69 20.14 11.51 20.60
N ASP A 70 20.13 12.59 21.40
CA ASP A 70 19.02 12.98 22.27
C ASP A 70 18.05 13.98 21.61
N GLU A 71 18.27 14.34 20.35
CA GLU A 71 17.39 15.27 19.64
C GLU A 71 16.00 14.66 19.38
N PRO A 72 14.90 15.32 19.80
CA PRO A 72 13.54 14.80 19.61
C PRO A 72 13.16 14.54 18.13
N GLY A 73 13.83 15.23 17.20
CA GLY A 73 13.63 15.10 15.76
C GLY A 73 14.31 13.88 15.13
N LEU A 74 15.25 13.25 15.82
CA LEU A 74 16.08 12.16 15.29
C LEU A 74 15.27 10.97 14.72
N PRO A 75 14.19 10.48 15.37
CA PRO A 75 13.39 9.40 14.80
C PRO A 75 12.76 9.76 13.44
N TYR A 76 12.38 11.02 13.23
CA TYR A 76 11.79 11.45 11.96
C TYR A 76 12.85 11.56 10.86
N LEU A 77 14.06 12.03 11.20
CA LEU A 77 15.19 12.05 10.28
C LEU A 77 15.57 10.63 9.83
N LEU A 78 15.68 9.70 10.77
CA LEU A 78 15.96 8.28 10.48
C LEU A 78 14.86 7.67 9.61
N SER A 79 13.58 7.93 9.92
CA SER A 79 12.45 7.49 9.11
C SER A 79 12.53 8.02 7.68
N ALA A 80 12.82 9.32 7.51
CA ALA A 80 12.94 9.95 6.20
C ALA A 80 14.13 9.39 5.39
N LEU A 81 15.29 9.20 6.02
CA LEU A 81 16.45 8.56 5.40
C LEU A 81 16.13 7.13 4.99
N GLY A 82 15.42 6.37 5.84
CA GLY A 82 14.97 5.03 5.51
C GLY A 82 13.96 4.99 4.37
N ASN A 83 13.09 6.00 4.22
CA ASN A 83 12.17 6.10 3.09
C ASN A 83 12.92 6.38 1.78
N ALA A 84 13.86 7.33 1.78
CA ALA A 84 14.66 7.63 0.59
C ALA A 84 15.46 6.41 0.10
N HIS A 85 16.03 5.64 1.03
CA HIS A 85 16.67 4.36 0.70
C HIS A 85 15.68 3.34 0.12
N ALA A 86 14.48 3.19 0.70
CA ALA A 86 13.46 2.28 0.16
C ALA A 86 13.01 2.67 -1.25
N GLU A 87 12.84 3.97 -1.52
CA GLU A 87 12.50 4.48 -2.84
C GLU A 87 13.62 4.24 -3.85
N ARG A 88 14.88 4.44 -3.45
CA ARG A 88 16.03 4.14 -4.32
C ARG A 88 16.15 2.64 -4.60
N PHE A 89 15.90 1.78 -3.61
CA PHE A 89 15.77 0.34 -3.84
C PHE A 89 14.66 0.01 -4.83
N TRP A 90 13.50 0.67 -4.73
CA TRP A 90 12.42 0.46 -5.68
C TRP A 90 12.84 0.82 -7.11
N CYS A 91 13.58 1.91 -7.31
CA CYS A 91 14.06 2.32 -8.62
C CYS A 91 15.20 1.43 -9.16
N LEU A 92 16.18 1.08 -8.32
CA LEU A 92 17.45 0.52 -8.76
C LEU A 92 17.64 -0.96 -8.42
N GLY A 93 16.89 -1.47 -7.44
CA GLY A 93 17.00 -2.85 -6.97
C GLY A 93 18.24 -3.14 -6.12
N ASP A 94 18.93 -2.12 -5.62
CA ASP A 94 20.14 -2.29 -4.80
C ASP A 94 19.79 -2.84 -3.41
N LYS A 95 20.32 -4.02 -3.10
CA LYS A 95 20.07 -4.70 -1.83
C LYS A 95 20.55 -3.88 -0.63
N ASP A 96 21.64 -3.13 -0.76
CA ASP A 96 22.18 -2.34 0.35
C ASP A 96 21.21 -1.23 0.76
N ASP A 97 20.42 -0.70 -0.19
CA ASP A 97 19.41 0.31 0.08
C ASP A 97 18.26 -0.24 0.92
N ILE A 98 17.72 -1.41 0.59
CA ILE A 98 16.62 -1.98 1.39
C ILE A 98 17.07 -2.42 2.78
N GLU A 99 18.33 -2.85 2.93
CA GLU A 99 18.92 -3.12 4.24
C GLU A 99 19.04 -1.86 5.08
N LYS A 100 19.57 -0.76 4.53
CA LYS A 100 19.61 0.55 5.20
C LYS A 100 18.22 1.10 5.51
N ALA A 101 17.26 0.92 4.62
CA ALA A 101 15.88 1.34 4.85
C ALA A 101 15.28 0.66 6.09
N ILE A 102 15.44 -0.66 6.19
CA ILE A 102 14.98 -1.44 7.34
C ILE A 102 15.75 -1.03 8.60
N GLU A 103 17.06 -0.85 8.53
CA GLU A 103 17.89 -0.44 9.66
C GLU A 103 17.43 0.91 10.23
N TYR A 104 17.39 1.97 9.41
CA TYR A 104 17.03 3.31 9.88
C TYR A 104 15.58 3.38 10.38
N LYS A 105 14.62 2.73 9.71
CA LYS A 105 13.23 2.68 10.18
C LYS A 105 13.09 1.89 11.48
N SER A 106 13.90 0.84 11.69
CA SER A 106 13.91 0.08 12.95
C SER A 106 14.45 0.94 14.10
N ILE A 107 15.58 1.62 13.89
CA ILE A 107 16.15 2.53 14.89
C ILE A 107 15.17 3.68 15.20
N ALA A 108 14.52 4.24 14.17
CA ALA A 108 13.49 5.27 14.34
C ALA A 108 12.35 4.78 15.24
N LEU A 109 11.84 3.56 14.99
CA LEU A 109 10.75 2.95 15.74
C LEU A 109 11.14 2.71 17.21
N GLU A 110 12.36 2.23 17.48
CA GLU A 110 12.86 1.99 18.85
C GLU A 110 13.02 3.28 19.67
N ARG A 111 13.32 4.40 18.99
CA ARG A 111 13.52 5.71 19.63
C ARG A 111 12.22 6.50 19.78
N MET A 112 11.12 6.05 19.19
CA MET A 112 9.83 6.74 19.32
C MET A 112 9.16 6.49 20.67
N PRO A 113 8.57 7.52 21.30
CA PRO A 113 7.72 7.33 22.46
C PRO A 113 6.49 6.48 22.12
N GLU A 114 6.06 5.61 23.04
CA GLU A 114 4.89 4.74 22.83
C GLU A 114 3.59 5.50 22.54
N ASN A 115 3.45 6.72 23.07
CA ASN A 115 2.27 7.58 22.88
C ASN A 115 2.38 8.49 21.64
N ASN A 116 3.31 8.21 20.72
CA ASN A 116 3.46 9.00 19.51
C ASN A 116 2.29 8.72 18.53
N ARG A 117 1.63 9.78 18.09
CA ARG A 117 0.54 9.72 17.08
C ARG A 117 1.00 9.12 15.75
N ASP A 118 2.30 9.21 15.46
CA ASP A 118 2.88 8.69 14.23
C ASP A 118 3.37 7.24 14.34
N LEU A 119 3.24 6.59 15.50
CA LEU A 119 3.74 5.23 15.71
C LEU A 119 3.15 4.23 14.70
N ALA A 120 1.84 4.31 14.43
CA ALA A 120 1.17 3.45 13.46
C ALA A 120 1.75 3.62 12.05
N ARG A 121 2.03 4.86 11.65
CA ARG A 121 2.63 5.18 10.35
C ARG A 121 4.05 4.64 10.24
N GLN A 122 4.86 4.72 11.30
CA GLN A 122 6.20 4.16 11.28
C GLN A 122 6.21 2.63 11.20
N LEU A 123 5.29 1.97 11.92
CA LEU A 123 5.10 0.53 11.81
C LEU A 123 4.80 0.10 10.38
N VAL A 124 3.89 0.80 9.69
CA VAL A 124 3.53 0.49 8.30
C VAL A 124 4.66 0.81 7.32
N ASN A 125 5.41 1.89 7.53
CA ASN A 125 6.58 2.20 6.69
C ASN A 125 7.67 1.12 6.79
N LEU A 126 7.89 0.58 8.00
CA LEU A 126 8.81 -0.54 8.22
C LEU A 126 8.24 -1.84 7.63
N ALA A 127 6.94 -2.09 7.80
CA ALA A 127 6.26 -3.23 7.19
C ALA A 127 6.39 -3.25 5.67
N THR A 128 6.22 -2.08 5.03
CA THR A 128 6.37 -1.91 3.58
C THR A 128 7.78 -2.28 3.12
N SER A 129 8.82 -1.84 3.84
CA SER A 129 10.22 -2.17 3.48
C SER A 129 10.50 -3.66 3.59
N HIS A 130 9.94 -4.33 4.61
CA HIS A 130 10.01 -5.79 4.71
C HIS A 130 9.26 -6.48 3.55
N ARG A 131 8.07 -6.02 3.20
CA ARG A 131 7.32 -6.55 2.05
C ARG A 131 8.09 -6.36 0.75
N ASP A 132 8.63 -5.18 0.48
CA ASP A 132 9.38 -4.88 -0.75
C ASP A 132 10.62 -5.79 -0.88
N ARG A 133 11.33 -6.02 0.24
CA ARG A 133 12.46 -6.96 0.26
C ARG A 133 12.01 -8.38 -0.03
N PHE A 134 10.90 -8.80 0.54
CA PHE A 134 10.30 -10.12 0.26
C PHE A 134 9.90 -10.26 -1.22
N GLU A 135 9.17 -9.30 -1.78
CA GLU A 135 8.67 -9.36 -3.15
C GLU A 135 9.80 -9.37 -4.19
N ARG A 136 10.88 -8.61 -3.96
CA ARG A 136 12.00 -8.52 -4.89
C ARG A 136 13.08 -9.57 -4.70
N LEU A 137 13.36 -9.97 -3.46
CA LEU A 137 14.49 -10.86 -3.13
C LEU A 137 14.05 -12.24 -2.64
N GLY A 138 12.76 -12.47 -2.38
CA GLY A 138 12.23 -13.77 -1.95
C GLY A 138 12.48 -14.11 -0.48
N GLU A 139 12.84 -13.13 0.36
CA GLU A 139 13.19 -13.32 1.77
C GLU A 139 11.94 -13.63 2.63
N LEU A 140 11.55 -14.91 2.71
CA LEU A 140 10.31 -15.37 3.35
C LEU A 140 10.09 -14.92 4.80
N LYS A 141 11.17 -14.62 5.55
CA LYS A 141 11.03 -14.12 6.93
C LYS A 141 10.45 -12.71 6.98
N ASP A 142 10.63 -11.92 5.93
CA ASP A 142 10.21 -10.52 5.92
C ASP A 142 8.71 -10.36 5.75
N ILE A 143 8.04 -11.23 4.99
CA ILE A 143 6.58 -11.13 4.88
C ILE A 143 5.87 -11.39 6.21
N GLY A 144 6.45 -12.24 7.07
CA GLY A 144 5.99 -12.42 8.45
C GLY A 144 6.09 -11.13 9.27
N LYS A 145 7.23 -10.43 9.19
CA LYS A 145 7.44 -9.13 9.85
C LYS A 145 6.52 -8.04 9.31
N ALA A 146 6.29 -8.00 8.00
CA ALA A 146 5.37 -7.05 7.39
C ALA A 146 3.94 -7.23 7.94
N ILE A 147 3.46 -8.47 8.05
CA ILE A 147 2.16 -8.78 8.65
C ILE A 147 2.14 -8.41 10.14
N GLU A 148 3.19 -8.71 10.89
CA GLU A 148 3.30 -8.36 12.32
C GLU A 148 3.19 -6.84 12.54
N TYR A 149 3.99 -6.04 11.84
CA TYR A 149 4.00 -4.59 12.00
C TYR A 149 2.70 -3.94 11.52
N ASN A 150 2.12 -4.39 10.39
CA ASN A 150 0.82 -3.92 9.93
C ASN A 150 -0.31 -4.30 10.91
N SER A 151 -0.27 -5.50 11.48
CA SER A 151 -1.23 -5.93 12.51
C SER A 151 -1.14 -5.05 13.77
N ARG A 152 0.09 -4.70 14.19
CA ARG A 152 0.30 -3.80 15.32
C ARG A 152 -0.21 -2.38 15.02
N ALA A 153 0.00 -1.86 13.81
CA ALA A 153 -0.51 -0.55 13.39
C ALA A 153 -2.05 -0.50 13.44
N VAL A 154 -2.72 -1.55 12.96
CA VAL A 154 -4.18 -1.70 13.07
C VAL A 154 -4.62 -1.79 14.54
N ALA A 155 -3.90 -2.54 15.39
CA ALA A 155 -4.27 -2.74 16.78
C ALA A 155 -4.19 -1.47 17.65
N ILE A 156 -3.24 -0.56 17.36
CA ILE A 156 -3.07 0.69 18.13
C ILE A 156 -3.90 1.85 17.58
N THR A 157 -4.50 1.70 16.40
CA THR A 157 -5.28 2.76 15.74
C THR A 157 -6.76 2.55 15.99
N ALA A 158 -7.47 3.57 16.45
CA ALA A 158 -8.91 3.51 16.63
C ALA A 158 -9.64 3.43 15.28
N GLU A 159 -10.75 2.70 15.21
CA GLU A 159 -11.52 2.53 13.95
C GLU A 159 -12.07 3.84 13.37
N GLY A 160 -12.28 4.86 14.21
CA GLY A 160 -12.69 6.20 13.77
C GLY A 160 -11.55 7.08 13.25
N ASP A 161 -10.29 6.61 13.27
CA ASP A 161 -9.15 7.34 12.73
C ASP A 161 -9.19 7.35 11.20
N PRO A 162 -8.98 8.51 10.54
CA PRO A 162 -8.96 8.60 9.08
C PRO A 162 -7.98 7.66 8.37
N ASN A 163 -6.87 7.29 9.03
CA ASN A 163 -5.83 6.41 8.48
C ASN A 163 -6.12 4.92 8.73
N PHE A 164 -7.09 4.58 9.58
CA PHE A 164 -7.42 3.18 9.90
C PHE A 164 -7.71 2.33 8.65
N PRO A 165 -8.44 2.83 7.63
CA PRO A 165 -8.65 2.09 6.40
C PRO A 165 -7.37 1.88 5.57
N ASP A 166 -6.38 2.78 5.66
CA ASP A 166 -5.08 2.59 4.99
C ASP A 166 -4.29 1.44 5.66
N TRP A 167 -4.27 1.39 6.99
CA TRP A 167 -3.59 0.30 7.71
C TRP A 167 -4.22 -1.08 7.44
N LEU A 168 -5.55 -1.14 7.33
CA LEU A 168 -6.24 -2.36 6.89
C LEU A 168 -5.86 -2.75 5.45
N ALA A 169 -5.76 -1.78 4.54
CA ALA A 169 -5.36 -2.06 3.16
C ALA A 169 -3.93 -2.62 3.10
N GLU A 170 -2.99 -2.06 3.86
CA GLU A 170 -1.60 -2.51 3.92
C GLU A 170 -1.44 -3.91 4.54
N LEU A 171 -2.22 -4.20 5.60
CA LEU A 171 -2.29 -5.54 6.17
C LEU A 171 -2.82 -6.55 5.14
N GLY A 172 -3.90 -6.20 4.44
CA GLY A 172 -4.46 -7.04 3.39
C GLY A 172 -3.49 -7.30 2.23
N THR A 173 -2.75 -6.28 1.80
CA THR A 173 -1.69 -6.43 0.77
C THR A 173 -0.59 -7.38 1.23
N SER A 174 -0.18 -7.32 2.51
CA SER A 174 0.85 -8.20 3.06
C SER A 174 0.39 -9.67 3.10
N HIS A 175 -0.86 -9.92 3.49
CA HIS A 175 -1.43 -11.26 3.43
C HIS A 175 -1.53 -11.78 1.98
N ARG A 176 -1.97 -10.95 1.03
CA ARG A 176 -2.04 -11.32 -0.39
C ARG A 176 -0.67 -11.73 -0.92
N SER A 177 0.36 -10.94 -0.63
CA SER A 177 1.74 -11.21 -1.07
C SER A 177 2.28 -12.52 -0.48
N ARG A 178 1.94 -12.83 0.78
CA ARG A 178 2.29 -14.14 1.38
C ARG A 178 1.55 -15.30 0.70
N PHE A 179 0.27 -15.12 0.39
CA PHE A 179 -0.52 -16.10 -0.35
C PHE A 179 0.05 -16.36 -1.75
N GLU A 180 0.48 -15.33 -2.48
CA GLU A 180 1.06 -15.48 -3.82
C GLU A 180 2.30 -16.38 -3.81
N SER A 181 3.10 -16.33 -2.73
CA SER A 181 4.31 -17.14 -2.57
C SER A 181 4.04 -18.53 -1.98
N LEU A 182 3.20 -18.64 -0.96
CA LEU A 182 3.01 -19.87 -0.19
C LEU A 182 1.74 -20.66 -0.56
N GLY A 183 0.74 -20.01 -1.16
CA GLY A 183 -0.54 -20.62 -1.52
C GLY A 183 -1.49 -20.87 -0.34
N GLU A 184 -1.18 -20.35 0.85
CA GLU A 184 -1.97 -20.57 2.07
C GLU A 184 -3.32 -19.87 2.00
N LEU A 185 -4.41 -20.64 1.92
CA LEU A 185 -5.76 -20.11 1.72
C LEU A 185 -6.23 -19.19 2.85
N GLU A 186 -5.68 -19.35 4.06
CA GLU A 186 -6.01 -18.48 5.18
C GLU A 186 -5.52 -17.06 4.94
N ASP A 187 -4.33 -16.88 4.35
CA ASP A 187 -3.83 -15.56 3.97
C ASP A 187 -4.73 -14.88 2.96
N LEU A 188 -5.24 -15.62 1.97
CA LEU A 188 -6.15 -15.07 0.99
C LEU A 188 -7.48 -14.61 1.61
N LYS A 189 -7.98 -15.32 2.62
CA LYS A 189 -9.16 -14.90 3.38
C LYS A 189 -8.87 -13.61 4.15
N GLN A 190 -7.75 -13.56 4.86
CA GLN A 190 -7.34 -12.37 5.62
C GLN A 190 -7.12 -11.16 4.70
N ALA A 191 -6.56 -11.36 3.51
CA ALA A 191 -6.41 -10.32 2.49
C ALA A 191 -7.77 -9.73 2.08
N VAL A 192 -8.71 -10.60 1.70
CA VAL A 192 -10.07 -10.19 1.30
C VAL A 192 -10.82 -9.52 2.44
N GLU A 193 -10.73 -10.04 3.67
CA GLU A 193 -11.41 -9.48 4.84
C GLU A 193 -10.92 -8.06 5.15
N ASN A 194 -9.60 -7.88 5.28
CA ASN A 194 -9.00 -6.58 5.59
C ASN A 194 -9.26 -5.54 4.48
N GLN A 195 -9.08 -5.93 3.21
CA GLN A 195 -9.34 -5.04 2.07
C GLN A 195 -10.83 -4.69 1.92
N SER A 196 -11.74 -5.64 2.20
CA SER A 196 -13.19 -5.37 2.19
C SER A 196 -13.58 -4.39 3.30
N ARG A 197 -12.99 -4.54 4.50
CA ARG A 197 -13.22 -3.61 5.61
C ARG A 197 -12.65 -2.22 5.32
N ALA A 198 -11.44 -2.14 4.75
CA ALA A 198 -10.86 -0.88 4.29
C ALA A 198 -11.78 -0.17 3.28
N LEU A 199 -12.29 -0.91 2.29
CA LEU A 199 -13.22 -0.38 1.29
C LEU A 199 -14.53 0.12 1.92
N ALA A 200 -15.12 -0.64 2.85
CA ALA A 200 -16.36 -0.27 3.51
C ALA A 200 -16.26 1.03 4.33
N LEU A 201 -15.07 1.33 4.84
CA LEU A 201 -14.78 2.56 5.58
C LEU A 201 -14.33 3.73 4.69
N THR A 202 -14.24 3.51 3.37
CA THR A 202 -13.79 4.54 2.41
C THR A 202 -14.97 5.40 1.94
N PRO A 203 -14.96 6.73 2.12
CA PRO A 203 -15.98 7.59 1.54
C PRO A 203 -15.96 7.58 0.00
N ASP A 204 -17.13 7.81 -0.59
CA ASP A 204 -17.24 8.06 -2.03
C ASP A 204 -16.33 9.25 -2.43
N GLY A 205 -15.56 9.08 -3.50
CA GLY A 205 -14.64 10.12 -4.01
C GLY A 205 -13.30 10.23 -3.28
N HIS A 206 -13.01 9.35 -2.31
CA HIS A 206 -11.71 9.32 -1.65
C HIS A 206 -10.56 9.01 -2.65
N PRO A 207 -9.40 9.68 -2.59
CA PRO A 207 -8.30 9.46 -3.54
C PRO A 207 -7.78 8.02 -3.60
N HIS A 208 -7.80 7.30 -2.47
CA HIS A 208 -7.38 5.89 -2.39
C HIS A 208 -8.48 4.88 -2.77
N LEU A 209 -9.70 5.33 -3.10
CA LEU A 209 -10.78 4.42 -3.47
C LEU A 209 -10.42 3.53 -4.68
N PRO A 210 -9.82 4.05 -5.78
CA PRO A 210 -9.44 3.22 -6.92
C PRO A 210 -8.40 2.14 -6.58
N SER A 211 -7.37 2.47 -5.79
CA SER A 211 -6.33 1.51 -5.41
C SER A 211 -6.87 0.42 -4.48
N ARG A 212 -7.73 0.78 -3.51
CA ARG A 212 -8.40 -0.18 -2.63
C ARG A 212 -9.29 -1.15 -3.41
N LEU A 213 -10.05 -0.66 -4.40
CA LEU A 213 -10.85 -1.49 -5.30
C LEU A 213 -9.99 -2.44 -6.14
N ALA A 214 -8.88 -1.95 -6.70
CA ALA A 214 -7.96 -2.76 -7.48
C ALA A 214 -7.34 -3.89 -6.65
N ASN A 215 -6.85 -3.58 -5.45
CA ASN A 215 -6.27 -4.58 -4.54
C ASN A 215 -7.28 -5.65 -4.15
N LEU A 216 -8.51 -5.26 -3.82
CA LEU A 216 -9.57 -6.21 -3.49
C LEU A 216 -9.95 -7.08 -4.69
N ALA A 217 -10.01 -6.50 -5.90
CA ALA A 217 -10.27 -7.24 -7.13
C ALA A 217 -9.19 -8.30 -7.41
N LEU A 218 -7.92 -7.99 -7.17
CA LEU A 218 -6.82 -8.96 -7.29
C LEU A 218 -6.98 -10.14 -6.32
N SER A 219 -7.27 -9.86 -5.04
CA SER A 219 -7.52 -10.91 -4.05
C SER A 219 -8.73 -11.78 -4.42
N TYR A 220 -9.81 -11.20 -4.95
CA TYR A 220 -10.96 -11.98 -5.42
C TYR A 220 -10.63 -12.83 -6.65
N LYS A 221 -9.87 -12.29 -7.61
CA LYS A 221 -9.39 -13.04 -8.77
C LYS A 221 -8.60 -14.28 -8.35
N GLU A 222 -7.66 -14.11 -7.42
CA GLU A 222 -6.88 -15.19 -6.83
C GLU A 222 -7.78 -16.22 -6.13
N ARG A 223 -8.74 -15.74 -5.33
CA ARG A 223 -9.68 -16.58 -4.60
C ARG A 223 -10.56 -17.43 -5.51
N PHE A 224 -11.08 -16.83 -6.57
CA PHE A 224 -11.86 -17.53 -7.58
C PHE A 224 -11.04 -18.59 -8.30
N GLY A 225 -9.80 -18.26 -8.66
CA GLY A 225 -8.87 -19.21 -9.27
C GLY A 225 -8.59 -20.43 -8.40
N ARG A 226 -8.59 -20.31 -7.06
CA ARG A 226 -8.33 -21.43 -6.15
C ARG A 226 -9.57 -22.21 -5.71
N LEU A 227 -10.63 -21.50 -5.33
CA LEU A 227 -11.78 -22.10 -4.63
C LEU A 227 -12.99 -22.35 -5.50
N GLY A 228 -13.02 -21.76 -6.70
CA GLY A 228 -14.29 -21.60 -7.39
C GLY A 228 -15.18 -20.57 -6.70
N TYR A 229 -16.38 -20.34 -7.24
CA TYR A 229 -17.39 -19.51 -6.60
C TYR A 229 -18.78 -19.84 -7.16
N SER A 230 -19.83 -19.43 -6.44
CA SER A 230 -21.21 -19.53 -6.91
C SER A 230 -21.72 -18.12 -7.16
N VAL A 231 -22.44 -17.94 -8.26
CA VAL A 231 -23.09 -16.67 -8.56
C VAL A 231 -24.58 -16.83 -8.75
N VAL A 232 -25.26 -15.71 -8.56
CA VAL A 232 -26.68 -15.55 -8.79
C VAL A 232 -26.90 -14.51 -9.87
N ARG A 233 -27.63 -14.88 -10.92
CA ARG A 233 -28.04 -13.98 -12.02
C ARG A 233 -29.00 -12.93 -11.49
N ILE A 234 -28.72 -11.64 -11.68
CA ILE A 234 -29.63 -10.57 -11.24
C ILE A 234 -30.28 -9.90 -12.45
N PRO A 235 -31.62 -9.80 -12.52
CA PRO A 235 -32.28 -8.98 -13.54
C PRO A 235 -32.08 -7.49 -13.26
N TRP A 236 -31.76 -6.72 -14.30
CA TRP A 236 -31.61 -5.26 -14.24
C TRP A 236 -32.87 -4.55 -14.73
N ALA A 237 -33.25 -3.46 -14.07
CA ALA A 237 -34.34 -2.58 -14.50
C ALA A 237 -33.79 -1.14 -14.64
N GLY A 238 -33.43 -0.76 -15.86
CA GLY A 238 -32.65 0.47 -16.11
C GLY A 238 -31.21 0.32 -15.59
N ASP A 239 -30.68 1.37 -14.93
CA ASP A 239 -29.30 1.43 -14.43
C ASP A 239 -29.11 0.79 -13.04
N ALA A 240 -30.08 0.03 -12.55
CA ALA A 240 -30.04 -0.58 -11.22
C ALA A 240 -30.53 -2.04 -11.21
N PRO A 241 -29.99 -2.89 -10.33
CA PRO A 241 -30.48 -4.26 -10.14
C PRO A 241 -31.92 -4.24 -9.59
N ALA A 242 -32.82 -5.00 -10.23
CA ALA A 242 -34.24 -5.03 -9.88
C ALA A 242 -34.54 -5.74 -8.54
N ALA A 243 -33.56 -6.45 -7.96
CA ALA A 243 -33.69 -7.12 -6.68
C ALA A 243 -32.38 -7.05 -5.86
N THR A 244 -32.50 -6.66 -4.59
CA THR A 244 -31.43 -6.75 -3.60
C THR A 244 -31.49 -8.11 -2.90
N SER A 245 -30.93 -9.12 -3.56
CA SER A 245 -30.36 -10.35 -2.98
C SER A 245 -31.18 -11.24 -2.03
N ASN A 246 -32.53 -11.31 -2.02
CA ASN A 246 -33.22 -12.32 -1.18
C ASN A 246 -34.68 -12.72 -1.54
N SER A 247 -35.13 -12.57 -2.78
CA SER A 247 -36.48 -13.05 -3.19
C SER A 247 -36.40 -14.41 -3.87
N ALA A 248 -36.92 -15.46 -3.21
CA ALA A 248 -36.83 -16.88 -3.54
C ALA A 248 -37.48 -17.35 -4.87
N GLY A 249 -37.52 -16.54 -5.92
CA GLY A 249 -38.10 -16.92 -7.22
C GLY A 249 -37.32 -16.35 -8.38
N GLY A 250 -36.51 -17.18 -9.03
CA GLY A 250 -35.94 -16.88 -10.36
C GLY A 250 -34.41 -16.82 -10.48
N TYR A 251 -33.66 -17.43 -9.56
CA TYR A 251 -32.20 -17.40 -9.61
C TYR A 251 -31.62 -18.74 -10.08
N GLU A 252 -30.89 -18.73 -11.19
CA GLU A 252 -30.04 -19.84 -11.60
C GLU A 252 -28.67 -19.70 -10.92
N ARG A 253 -28.30 -20.69 -10.11
CA ARG A 253 -26.98 -20.75 -9.48
C ARG A 253 -25.99 -21.30 -10.48
N ILE A 254 -25.02 -20.47 -10.84
CA ILE A 254 -23.92 -20.85 -11.74
C ILE A 254 -22.69 -21.10 -10.88
N ILE A 255 -22.03 -22.25 -11.09
CA ILE A 255 -20.85 -22.68 -10.32
C ILE A 255 -19.63 -22.47 -11.20
N TYR A 256 -18.71 -21.62 -10.78
CA TYR A 256 -17.37 -21.61 -11.35
C TYR A 256 -16.49 -22.63 -10.61
N ALA A 257 -15.87 -23.53 -11.37
CA ALA A 257 -14.86 -24.45 -10.89
C ALA A 257 -13.48 -24.05 -11.44
N PRO A 258 -12.38 -24.17 -10.66
CA PRO A 258 -11.02 -23.95 -11.16
C PRO A 258 -10.67 -24.79 -12.39
N ASP A 259 -11.30 -25.95 -12.52
CA ASP A 259 -11.19 -26.86 -13.65
C ASP A 259 -12.48 -26.81 -14.49
N LEU A 260 -12.45 -26.06 -15.58
CA LEU A 260 -13.59 -25.86 -16.49
C LEU A 260 -14.04 -27.15 -17.18
N SER A 261 -13.19 -28.18 -17.26
CA SER A 261 -13.58 -29.49 -17.81
C SER A 261 -14.65 -30.19 -16.96
N LYS A 262 -14.78 -29.79 -15.68
CA LYS A 262 -15.75 -30.34 -14.73
C LYS A 262 -17.12 -29.64 -14.75
N CYS A 263 -17.29 -28.56 -15.52
CA CYS A 263 -18.58 -27.85 -15.64
C CYS A 263 -18.78 -27.21 -17.03
N PRO A 264 -18.90 -28.03 -18.10
CA PRO A 264 -18.93 -27.54 -19.48
C PRO A 264 -20.18 -26.72 -19.87
N SER A 265 -21.24 -26.71 -19.06
CA SER A 265 -22.51 -26.01 -19.38
C SER A 265 -23.08 -25.16 -18.24
N GLN A 266 -22.31 -24.96 -17.15
CA GLN A 266 -22.76 -24.25 -15.94
C GLN A 266 -21.72 -23.28 -15.38
N CYS A 267 -20.60 -23.07 -16.07
CA CYS A 267 -19.55 -22.13 -15.68
C CYS A 267 -19.67 -20.83 -16.50
N ILE A 268 -19.47 -19.70 -15.84
CA ILE A 268 -19.17 -18.42 -16.50
C ILE A 268 -17.71 -18.08 -16.25
N ARG A 269 -17.03 -17.43 -17.21
CA ARG A 269 -15.72 -16.82 -16.94
C ARG A 269 -15.93 -15.35 -16.55
N PRO A 270 -15.46 -14.92 -15.37
CA PRO A 270 -15.60 -13.53 -14.95
C PRO A 270 -14.57 -12.70 -15.72
N VAL A 271 -15.04 -11.76 -16.54
CA VAL A 271 -14.17 -10.80 -17.26
C VAL A 271 -14.21 -9.39 -16.68
N GLY A 272 -15.19 -9.09 -15.84
CA GLY A 272 -15.28 -7.85 -15.10
C GLY A 272 -15.65 -8.09 -13.64
N LEU A 273 -15.06 -7.30 -12.74
CA LEU A 273 -15.40 -7.22 -11.34
C LEU A 273 -15.87 -5.80 -11.03
N ALA A 274 -17.02 -5.68 -10.36
CA ALA A 274 -17.52 -4.40 -9.90
C ALA A 274 -18.00 -4.52 -8.45
N PHE A 275 -17.76 -3.49 -7.64
CA PHE A 275 -18.26 -3.44 -6.27
C PHE A 275 -19.45 -2.49 -6.20
N GLY A 276 -20.56 -2.97 -5.63
CA GLY A 276 -21.69 -2.11 -5.32
C GLY A 276 -21.42 -1.25 -4.09
N LYS A 277 -22.23 -0.21 -3.90
CA LYS A 277 -22.16 0.73 -2.76
C LYS A 277 -22.27 0.08 -1.37
N LYS A 278 -22.76 -1.16 -1.29
CA LYS A 278 -22.88 -1.93 -0.05
C LYS A 278 -21.88 -3.10 0.00
N GLY A 279 -20.79 -3.02 -0.77
CA GLY A 279 -19.71 -4.02 -0.78
C GLY A 279 -20.06 -5.34 -1.48
N GLN A 280 -21.20 -5.45 -2.18
CA GLN A 280 -21.47 -6.64 -2.99
C GLN A 280 -20.52 -6.70 -4.17
N LEU A 281 -19.97 -7.89 -4.41
CA LEU A 281 -19.15 -8.17 -5.58
C LEU A 281 -20.04 -8.63 -6.73
N TYR A 282 -19.97 -7.90 -7.83
CA TYR A 282 -20.60 -8.22 -9.10
C TYR A 282 -19.54 -8.74 -10.07
N VAL A 283 -19.90 -9.75 -10.85
CA VAL A 283 -19.08 -10.29 -11.94
C VAL A 283 -19.83 -10.19 -13.26
N THR A 284 -19.13 -9.98 -14.37
CA THR A 284 -19.70 -10.09 -15.72
C THR A 284 -19.23 -11.35 -16.43
N SER A 285 -20.16 -12.00 -17.15
CA SER A 285 -19.85 -13.12 -18.05
C SER A 285 -19.24 -12.63 -19.36
N ASP A 286 -18.20 -13.31 -19.84
CA ASP A 286 -17.55 -13.04 -21.12
C ASP A 286 -18.38 -13.46 -22.33
N GLU A 287 -19.14 -14.54 -22.18
CA GLU A 287 -19.97 -15.09 -23.26
C GLU A 287 -21.28 -14.31 -23.43
N THR A 288 -21.91 -13.88 -22.33
CA THR A 288 -23.28 -13.31 -22.36
C THR A 288 -23.33 -11.81 -22.05
N GLY A 289 -22.27 -11.24 -21.45
CA GLY A 289 -22.27 -9.86 -20.95
C GLY A 289 -23.17 -9.64 -19.73
N GLU A 290 -23.78 -10.69 -19.19
CA GLU A 290 -24.68 -10.60 -18.03
C GLU A 290 -23.93 -10.33 -16.74
N VAL A 291 -24.59 -9.62 -15.81
CA VAL A 291 -24.04 -9.30 -14.49
C VAL A 291 -24.62 -10.22 -13.42
N PHE A 292 -23.76 -10.76 -12.58
CA PHE A 292 -24.12 -11.66 -11.48
C PHE A 292 -23.58 -11.13 -10.15
N VAL A 293 -24.21 -11.47 -9.04
CA VAL A 293 -23.64 -11.27 -7.70
C VAL A 293 -22.93 -12.53 -7.24
N VAL A 294 -21.76 -12.36 -6.66
CA VAL A 294 -20.97 -13.44 -6.04
C VAL A 294 -21.55 -13.77 -4.67
N GLU A 295 -21.96 -15.02 -4.48
CA GLU A 295 -22.30 -15.54 -3.16
C GLU A 295 -21.00 -15.95 -2.44
N ASN A 296 -20.61 -15.19 -1.41
CA ASN A 296 -19.64 -15.69 -0.45
C ASN A 296 -20.29 -16.84 0.30
N LYS A 297 -19.99 -18.10 -0.08
CA LYS A 297 -20.24 -19.22 0.83
C LYS A 297 -19.50 -18.90 2.12
N LYS A 298 -20.24 -18.67 3.21
CA LYS A 298 -19.72 -19.02 4.53
C LYS A 298 -19.48 -20.52 4.45
N ALA A 299 -18.21 -20.90 4.30
CA ALA A 299 -17.81 -22.29 4.49
C ALA A 299 -18.09 -22.69 5.93
#